data_AF-T0V8F3-F1
#
_entry.id   AF-T0V8F3-F1
#
_cell.length_a   1.000
_cell.length_b   1.000
_cell.length_c   1.000
_cell.angle_alpha   90.00
_cell.angle_beta   90.00
_cell.angle_gamma   90.00
#
_symmetry.space_group_name_H-M   'P 1'
#
loop_
_entity.id
_entity.type
_entity.pdbx_description
1 polymer ?
#
loop_
_entity_poly.entity_id
_entity_poly.type
_entity_poly.pdbx_seq_one_letter_code
_entity_poly.pdbx_strand_id
1 'polypeptide(L)' 'MIQAIEKHGLKGVLMGIARILRCHPFSETGEDPVPDYFSLKRHKTPLDK' A
#
# COMPACT_ATOMS: atom_id res chain seq x y z
N MET A 1 1.84 -7.87 1.76
CA MET A 1 1.75 -7.69 3.23
C MET A 1 2.99 -8.23 3.93
N ILE A 2 3.38 -9.50 3.68
CA ILE A 2 4.59 -10.11 4.25
C ILE A 2 5.86 -9.29 3.95
N GLN A 3 6.12 -8.94 2.69
CA GLN A 3 7.24 -8.07 2.30
C GLN A 3 7.28 -6.71 3.01
N ALA A 4 6.13 -6.15 3.41
CA ALA A 4 6.09 -4.89 4.13
C ALA A 4 6.55 -5.06 5.58
N ILE A 5 6.24 -6.18 6.21
CA ILE A 5 6.67 -6.51 7.57
C ILE A 5 8.17 -6.82 7.58
N GLU A 6 8.68 -7.55 6.57
CA GLU A 6 10.12 -7.81 6.45
C GLU A 6 10.94 -6.53 6.23
N LYS A 7 10.45 -5.59 5.40
CA LYS A 7 11.16 -4.33 5.14
C LYS A 7 10.99 -3.26 6.24
N HIS A 8 9.79 -3.14 6.82
CA HIS A 8 9.42 -2.02 7.70
C HIS A 8 9.06 -2.43 9.14
N GLY A 9 9.12 -3.71 9.48
CA GLY A 9 8.76 -4.23 10.81
C GLY A 9 7.34 -3.86 11.22
N LEU A 10 7.18 -3.25 12.40
CA LEU A 10 5.89 -2.80 12.94
C LEU A 10 5.17 -1.80 12.02
N LYS A 11 5.91 -0.96 11.30
CA LYS A 11 5.33 -0.02 10.32
C LYS A 11 4.76 -0.75 9.10
N GLY A 12 5.26 -1.94 8.78
CA GLY A 12 4.71 -2.82 7.75
C GLY A 12 3.30 -3.31 8.06
N VAL A 13 2.99 -3.51 9.33
CA VAL A 13 1.63 -3.85 9.80
C VAL A 13 0.68 -2.68 9.57
N LEU A 14 1.09 -1.45 9.93
CA LEU A 14 0.33 -0.23 9.65
C LEU A 14 0.07 -0.02 8.16
N MET A 15 1.06 -0.29 7.30
CA MET A 15 0.90 -0.29 5.84
C MET A 15 -0.16 -1.30 5.36
N GLY A 16 -0.14 -2.52 5.90
CA GLY A 16 -1.13 -3.56 5.58
C GLY A 16 -2.55 -3.18 6.00
N ILE A 17 -2.72 -2.65 7.21
CA ILE A 17 -4.01 -2.16 7.71
C ILE A 17 -4.52 -1.02 6.83
N ALA A 18 -3.65 -0.06 6.49
CA ALA A 18 -4.00 1.05 5.60
C ALA A 18 -4.39 0.59 4.18
N ARG A 19 -3.86 -0.54 3.69
CA ARG A 19 -4.31 -1.15 2.42
C ARG A 19 -5.72 -1.73 2.55
N ILE A 20 -6.00 -2.46 3.62
CA ILE A 20 -7.34 -3.03 3.87
C ILE A 20 -8.38 -1.93 4.04
N LEU A 21 -8.07 -0.89 4.81
CA LEU A 21 -8.98 0.25 5.01
C LEU A 21 -9.29 1.04 3.72
N ARG A 22 -8.40 0.97 2.71
CA ARG A 22 -8.59 1.59 1.39
C ARG A 22 -9.20 0.65 0.34
N CYS A 23 -9.39 -0.63 0.67
CA CYS A 23 -10.08 -1.58 -0.20
C CYS A 23 -11.59 -1.34 -0.14
N HIS A 24 -12.12 -0.69 -1.16
CA HIS A 24 -13.55 -0.58 -1.45
C HIS A 24 -13.77 -0.90 -2.93
N PRO A 25 -14.97 -1.36 -3.36
CA PRO A 25 -15.24 -1.75 -4.76
C PRO A 25 -15.05 -0.61 -5.78
N PHE A 26 -15.06 0.65 -5.31
CA PHE A 26 -14.77 1.84 -6.11
C PHE A 26 -13.29 2.27 -6.09
N SER A 27 -12.41 1.47 -5.46
CA SER A 27 -10.99 1.76 -5.36
C SER A 27 -10.28 1.09 -6.53
N GLU A 28 -9.51 1.85 -7.30
CA GLU A 28 -8.80 1.27 -8.44
C GLU A 28 -7.88 0.13 -8.01
N THR A 29 -8.07 -1.04 -8.61
CA THR A 29 -7.13 -2.15 -8.42
C THR A 29 -5.88 -1.87 -9.25
N GLY A 30 -4.72 -2.00 -8.64
CA GLY A 30 -3.42 -1.83 -9.29
C GLY A 30 -2.31 -2.43 -8.44
N GLU A 31 -1.13 -2.57 -9.03
CA GLU A 31 0.04 -3.04 -8.29
C GLU A 31 0.47 -1.97 -7.26
N ASP A 32 0.46 -2.33 -5.97
CA ASP A 32 0.94 -1.47 -4.87
C ASP A 32 2.28 -2.05 -4.35
N PRO A 33 3.41 -1.76 -5.04
CA PRO A 33 4.73 -2.26 -4.62
C PRO A 33 5.08 -1.70 -3.24
N VAL A 34 5.85 -2.47 -2.45
CA VAL A 34 6.31 -2.03 -1.13
C VAL A 34 7.56 -1.14 -1.31
N PRO A 35 7.50 0.17 -1.04
CA PRO A 35 8.66 1.06 -1.16
C PRO A 35 9.74 0.71 -0.14
N ASP A 36 11.01 1.04 -0.43
CA ASP A 36 12.12 0.82 0.51
C ASP A 36 12.08 1.74 1.73
N TYR A 37 11.39 2.88 1.64
CA TYR A 37 11.11 3.78 2.75
C TYR A 37 9.63 3.76 3.11
N PHE A 38 9.31 4.00 4.38
CA PHE A 38 7.91 4.00 4.84
C PHE A 38 7.13 5.16 4.20
N SER A 39 6.16 4.84 3.35
CA SER A 39 5.22 5.78 2.74
C SER A 39 3.83 5.16 2.64
N LEU A 40 2.81 5.85 3.13
CA LEU A 40 1.41 5.41 2.98
C LEU A 40 0.76 5.94 1.70
N LYS A 41 1.51 6.69 0.89
CA LYS A 41 1.01 7.34 -0.33
C LYS A 41 0.75 6.28 -1.40
N ARG A 42 -0.45 6.33 -2.00
CA ARG A 42 -0.79 5.45 -3.12
C ARG A 42 0.06 5.82 -4.33
N HIS A 43 0.52 4.84 -5.08
CA HIS A 43 1.09 5.08 -6.40
C HIS A 43 -0.03 5.58 -7.33
N LYS A 44 0.17 6.73 -7.98
CA LYS A 44 -0.79 7.26 -8.96
C LYS A 44 -0.56 6.55 -10.29
N THR A 45 -1.54 5.79 -10.76
CA THR A 45 -1.52 5.20 -12.10
C THR A 45 -1.83 6.28 -13.16
N PRO A 46 -1.36 6.14 -14.41
CA PRO A 46 -1.68 7.10 -15.48
C PRO A 46 -3.17 7.23 -15.81
N LEU A 47 -3.98 6.24 -15.37
CA LEU A 47 -5.45 6.20 -15.46
C LEU A 47 -6.16 7.08 -14.41
N ASP A 48 -5.45 7.63 -13.42
CA ASP A 48 -5.97 8.56 -12.38
C ASP A 48 -6.16 10.00 -12.93
N LYS A 49 -6.43 10.16 -14.24
CA LYS A 49 -6.59 11.45 -14.94
C LYS A 49 -7.96 11.59 -15.59
#